data_AF-A0A7C1Q4E6-F1
#
_entry.id   AF-A0A7C1Q4E6-F1
#
_cell.length_a   1.000
_cell.length_b   1.000
_cell.length_c   1.000
_cell.angle_alpha   90.00
_cell.angle_beta   90.00
_cell.angle_gamma   90.00
#
_symmetry.space_group_name_H-M   'P 1'
#
loop_
_entity.id
_entity.type
_entity.pdbx_description
1 polymer ?
#
loop_
_entity_poly.entity_id
_entity_poly.type
_entity_poly.pdbx_seq_one_letter_code
_entity_poly.pdbx_strand_id
1 'polypeptide(L)'
;MQSRRRVAVFTGSFDPPTNYHREVVRRLREAGFAEVIVRPVVPRAETPDGEHAEPLHRAVMADLAFRDLPGVVVDLAELEHGQHLPDHLLAEAYAQRGEVWQVVSAEFVRGGQQGASLIQSRWQEGPIWWQQGRFVVLHARSAPPQQDDLPPHALVLSVDDHIPTAEIRRRVFEGKDIRPYVPEAVYAYIRRYRLFTGVPAPRETRVVLDDVRLRILWDEANPLAQKLAERFQRWQGEPPTAILVLGGDGTMLSAIRRHWRERLPFLGLNAGTLGFLMNEE
;
A
#
# COMPACT_ATOMS: atom_id res chain seq x y z
N MET A 1 0.31 -29.29 20.22
CA MET A 1 -0.38 -28.60 19.11
C MET A 1 0.44 -27.37 18.73
N GLN A 2 1.09 -27.36 17.58
CA GLN A 2 1.69 -26.13 17.07
C GLN A 2 0.55 -25.15 16.78
N SER A 3 0.56 -23.97 17.42
CA SER A 3 -0.41 -22.91 17.13
C SER A 3 -0.34 -22.58 15.64
N ARG A 4 -1.48 -22.65 14.94
CA ARG A 4 -1.55 -22.33 13.51
C ARG A 4 -1.15 -20.87 13.32
N ARG A 5 -0.20 -20.60 12.43
CA ARG A 5 0.29 -19.26 12.11
C ARG A 5 -0.90 -18.36 11.74
N ARG A 6 -1.19 -17.31 12.52
CA ARG A 6 -2.31 -16.38 12.25
C ARG A 6 -1.87 -15.25 11.33
N VAL A 7 -2.71 -14.92 10.35
CA VAL A 7 -2.49 -13.85 9.37
C VAL A 7 -3.68 -12.90 9.42
N ALA A 8 -3.44 -11.61 9.62
CA ALA A 8 -4.50 -10.60 9.54
C ALA A 8 -4.52 -10.00 8.13
N VAL A 9 -5.70 -9.88 7.54
CA VAL A 9 -5.90 -9.19 6.25
C VAL A 9 -6.64 -7.89 6.51
N PHE A 10 -5.94 -6.78 6.33
CA PHE A 10 -6.43 -5.43 6.55
C PHE A 10 -6.68 -4.73 5.21
N THR A 11 -7.95 -4.71 4.81
CA THR A 11 -8.39 -4.07 3.57
C THR A 11 -8.81 -2.64 3.82
N GLY A 12 -8.68 -1.78 2.81
CA GLY A 12 -9.11 -0.40 2.91
C GLY A 12 -8.83 0.40 1.65
N SER A 13 -9.48 1.55 1.54
CA SER A 13 -9.24 2.54 0.49
C SER A 13 -7.79 3.05 0.54
N PHE A 14 -7.30 3.33 1.75
CA PHE A 14 -6.03 4.01 2.02
C PHE A 14 -5.86 5.30 1.19
N ASP A 15 -6.85 6.19 1.26
CA ASP A 15 -6.89 7.45 0.51
C ASP A 15 -6.92 8.71 1.40
N PRO A 16 -5.82 9.08 2.05
CA PRO A 16 -4.51 8.40 2.11
C PRO A 16 -4.39 7.41 3.29
N PRO A 17 -3.35 6.54 3.33
CA PRO A 17 -2.99 5.83 4.55
C PRO A 17 -2.49 6.81 5.62
N THR A 18 -2.67 6.46 6.89
CA THR A 18 -2.48 7.36 8.04
C THR A 18 -1.70 6.68 9.16
N ASN A 19 -1.27 7.48 10.15
CA ASN A 19 -0.64 6.97 11.37
C ASN A 19 -1.59 6.05 12.16
N TYR A 20 -2.91 6.29 12.09
CA TYR A 20 -3.91 5.37 12.64
C TYR A 20 -3.84 3.98 11.99
N HIS A 21 -3.78 3.90 10.66
CA HIS A 21 -3.68 2.61 9.98
C HIS A 21 -2.38 1.87 10.34
N ARG A 22 -1.25 2.59 10.51
CA ARG A 22 -0.01 1.99 11.00
C ARG A 22 -0.17 1.45 12.41
N GLU A 23 -0.89 2.17 13.26
CA GLU A 23 -1.15 1.72 14.62
C GLU A 23 -2.01 0.47 14.65
N VAL A 24 -3.08 0.39 13.86
CA VAL A 24 -3.86 -0.84 13.67
C VAL A 24 -2.95 -2.03 13.33
N VAL A 25 -2.03 -1.85 12.37
CA VAL A 25 -1.07 -2.89 11.98
C VAL A 25 -0.17 -3.31 13.15
N ARG A 26 0.36 -2.36 13.95
CA ARG A 26 1.15 -2.69 15.14
C ARG A 26 0.34 -3.46 16.18
N ARG A 27 -0.89 -3.04 16.45
CA ARG A 27 -1.80 -3.70 17.41
C ARG A 27 -2.14 -5.13 16.97
N LEU A 28 -2.29 -5.38 15.68
CA LEU A 28 -2.41 -6.73 15.14
C LEU A 28 -1.14 -7.56 15.39
N ARG A 29 0.05 -6.99 15.17
CA ARG A 29 1.31 -7.68 15.49
C ARG A 29 1.41 -8.04 16.97
N GLU A 30 1.08 -7.11 17.86
CA GLU A 30 1.07 -7.30 19.32
C GLU A 30 0.04 -8.34 19.77
N ALA A 31 -1.11 -8.42 19.08
CA ALA A 31 -2.14 -9.43 19.32
C ALA A 31 -1.71 -10.86 18.87
N GLY A 32 -0.50 -11.01 18.35
CA GLY A 32 0.11 -12.29 17.99
C GLY A 32 -0.22 -12.76 16.59
N PHE A 33 -0.55 -11.85 15.67
CA PHE A 33 -0.56 -12.14 14.24
C PHE A 33 0.86 -12.22 13.70
N ALA A 34 1.19 -13.35 13.07
CA ALA A 34 2.52 -13.62 12.56
C ALA A 34 2.80 -12.93 11.22
N GLU A 35 1.76 -12.47 10.53
CA GLU A 35 1.81 -11.60 9.34
C GLU A 35 0.57 -10.69 9.29
N VAL A 36 0.73 -9.46 8.82
CA VAL A 36 -0.38 -8.56 8.48
C VAL A 36 -0.28 -8.21 7.01
N ILE A 37 -1.32 -8.54 6.25
CA ILE A 37 -1.44 -8.21 4.84
C ILE A 37 -2.28 -6.95 4.74
N VAL A 38 -1.66 -5.84 4.34
CA VAL A 38 -2.36 -4.59 4.05
C VAL A 38 -2.70 -4.60 2.56
N ARG A 39 -3.99 -4.57 2.24
CA ARG A 39 -4.48 -4.67 0.87
C ARG A 39 -5.34 -3.46 0.49
N PRO A 40 -4.78 -2.48 -0.23
CA PRO A 40 -5.58 -1.42 -0.84
C PRO A 40 -6.58 -1.99 -1.85
N VAL A 41 -7.83 -1.54 -1.77
CA VAL A 41 -8.93 -2.03 -2.62
C VAL A 41 -9.34 -1.04 -3.70
N VAL A 42 -9.92 -1.51 -4.79
CA VAL A 42 -10.55 -0.64 -5.80
C VAL A 42 -11.85 -0.03 -5.24
N PRO A 43 -12.32 1.12 -5.77
CA PRO A 43 -13.57 1.71 -5.33
C PRO A 43 -14.71 0.68 -5.45
N ARG A 44 -15.50 0.51 -4.38
CA ARG A 44 -16.69 -0.35 -4.41
C ARG A 44 -17.89 0.50 -4.81
N ALA A 45 -18.86 -0.08 -5.52
CA ALA A 45 -20.12 0.61 -5.82
C ALA A 45 -20.88 1.04 -4.54
N GLU A 46 -20.56 0.40 -3.42
CA GLU A 46 -21.21 0.56 -2.11
C GLU A 46 -20.53 1.60 -1.21
N THR A 47 -19.35 2.11 -1.59
CA THR A 47 -18.68 3.20 -0.89
C THR A 47 -19.08 4.54 -1.53
N PRO A 48 -19.92 5.36 -0.87
CA PRO A 48 -20.56 6.53 -1.48
C PRO A 48 -19.57 7.66 -1.81
N ASP A 49 -18.46 7.73 -1.07
CA ASP A 49 -17.36 8.64 -1.38
C ASP A 49 -16.39 7.92 -2.33
N GLY A 50 -16.32 8.39 -3.58
CA GLY A 50 -15.32 7.92 -4.52
C GLY A 50 -13.90 8.13 -4.00
N GLU A 51 -12.95 7.32 -4.47
CA GLU A 51 -11.53 7.51 -4.18
C GLU A 51 -11.04 8.81 -4.84
N HIS A 52 -10.31 9.64 -4.09
CA HIS A 52 -9.84 10.95 -4.55
C HIS A 52 -8.45 10.89 -5.17
N ALA A 53 -7.65 9.88 -4.84
CA ALA A 53 -6.40 9.57 -5.53
C ALA A 53 -6.53 8.35 -6.44
N GLU A 54 -5.89 8.42 -7.61
CA GLU A 54 -5.82 7.31 -8.57
C GLU A 54 -5.19 6.05 -7.94
N PRO A 55 -5.51 4.84 -8.45
CA PRO A 55 -4.95 3.59 -7.94
C PRO A 55 -3.43 3.59 -7.81
N LEU A 56 -2.71 4.17 -8.77
CA LEU A 56 -1.26 4.30 -8.72
C LEU A 56 -0.79 5.06 -7.47
N HIS A 57 -1.41 6.19 -7.16
CA HIS A 57 -1.04 7.01 -6.01
C HIS A 57 -1.35 6.29 -4.70
N ARG A 58 -2.49 5.60 -4.60
CA ARG A 58 -2.86 4.82 -3.41
C ARG A 58 -1.91 3.64 -3.20
N ALA A 59 -1.50 2.95 -4.27
CA ALA A 59 -0.51 1.88 -4.21
C ALA A 59 0.84 2.37 -3.67
N VAL A 60 1.34 3.50 -4.19
CA VAL A 60 2.61 4.09 -3.73
C VAL A 60 2.50 4.59 -2.28
N MET A 61 1.43 5.30 -1.92
CA MET A 61 1.23 5.76 -0.56
C MET A 61 1.12 4.60 0.43
N ALA A 62 0.41 3.51 0.08
CA ALA A 62 0.33 2.32 0.92
C ALA A 62 1.70 1.67 1.12
N ASP A 63 2.48 1.49 0.04
CA ASP A 63 3.85 0.98 0.16
C ASP A 63 4.70 1.86 1.09
N LEU A 64 4.73 3.18 0.86
CA LEU A 64 5.45 4.13 1.72
C LEU A 64 4.98 4.11 3.18
N ALA A 65 3.69 3.88 3.40
CA ALA A 65 3.08 3.89 4.72
C ALA A 65 3.32 2.62 5.53
N PHE A 66 3.69 1.49 4.93
CA PHE A 66 3.73 0.21 5.64
C PHE A 66 5.00 -0.63 5.41
N ARG A 67 5.80 -0.35 4.38
CA ARG A 67 6.97 -1.17 3.98
C ARG A 67 8.03 -1.38 5.07
N ASP A 68 8.14 -0.47 6.03
CA ASP A 68 9.13 -0.50 7.11
C ASP A 68 8.61 -1.23 8.37
N LEU A 69 7.34 -1.63 8.39
CA LEU A 69 6.77 -2.33 9.54
C LEU A 69 7.12 -3.83 9.49
N PRO A 70 7.62 -4.40 10.60
CA PRO A 70 8.06 -5.80 10.62
C PRO A 70 6.87 -6.77 10.51
N GLY A 71 7.02 -7.77 9.64
CA GLY A 71 6.00 -8.79 9.43
C GLY A 71 4.73 -8.27 8.77
N VAL A 72 4.87 -7.23 7.94
CA VAL A 72 3.81 -6.63 7.14
C VAL A 72 4.10 -6.85 5.66
N VAL A 73 3.06 -7.19 4.91
CA VAL A 73 3.10 -7.30 3.44
C VAL A 73 2.06 -6.34 2.89
N VAL A 74 2.46 -5.51 1.93
CA VAL A 74 1.52 -4.70 1.16
C VAL A 74 1.17 -5.45 -0.11
N ASP A 75 -0.08 -5.91 -0.21
CA ASP A 75 -0.60 -6.57 -1.41
C ASP A 75 -1.32 -5.54 -2.29
N LEU A 76 -0.73 -5.26 -3.44
CA LEU A 76 -1.21 -4.26 -4.40
C LEU A 76 -2.01 -4.88 -5.55
N ALA A 77 -2.22 -6.20 -5.57
CA ALA A 77 -2.75 -6.92 -6.73
C ALA A 77 -4.11 -6.37 -7.19
N GLU A 78 -4.96 -5.96 -6.26
CA GLU A 78 -6.27 -5.39 -6.60
C GLU A 78 -6.17 -4.06 -7.36
N LEU A 79 -5.25 -3.18 -6.96
CA LEU A 79 -5.01 -1.92 -7.66
C LEU A 79 -4.25 -2.11 -8.98
N GLU A 80 -3.35 -3.10 -9.05
CA GLU A 80 -2.57 -3.41 -10.26
C GLU A 80 -3.45 -3.96 -11.38
N HIS A 81 -4.40 -4.83 -11.06
CA HIS A 81 -5.27 -5.49 -12.05
C HIS A 81 -6.62 -4.80 -12.22
N GLY A 82 -6.99 -3.87 -11.32
CA GLY A 82 -8.30 -3.22 -11.33
C GLY A 82 -9.46 -4.18 -11.04
N GLN A 83 -9.18 -5.33 -10.41
CA GLN A 83 -10.15 -6.41 -10.16
C GLN A 83 -10.34 -6.62 -8.66
N HIS A 84 -11.59 -6.48 -8.22
CA HIS A 84 -11.96 -6.68 -6.83
C HIS A 84 -11.91 -8.16 -6.45
N LEU A 85 -11.31 -8.46 -5.28
CA LEU A 85 -11.39 -9.77 -4.65
C LEU A 85 -12.50 -9.75 -3.58
N PRO A 86 -13.60 -10.50 -3.76
CA PRO A 86 -14.65 -10.61 -2.75
C PRO A 86 -14.12 -10.99 -1.37
N ASP A 87 -14.68 -10.37 -0.32
CA ASP A 87 -14.20 -10.51 1.05
C ASP A 87 -14.17 -11.98 1.54
N HIS A 88 -15.17 -12.80 1.18
CA HIS A 88 -15.24 -14.22 1.55
C HIS A 88 -14.14 -15.09 0.89
N LEU A 89 -13.52 -14.61 -0.19
CA LEU A 89 -12.43 -15.31 -0.88
C LEU A 89 -11.04 -14.97 -0.32
N LEU A 90 -10.92 -13.99 0.58
CA LEU A 90 -9.63 -13.61 1.18
C LEU A 90 -9.00 -14.78 1.95
N ALA A 91 -9.82 -15.58 2.64
CA ALA A 91 -9.32 -16.72 3.39
C ALA A 91 -8.70 -17.80 2.48
N GLU A 92 -9.29 -18.03 1.30
CA GLU A 92 -8.75 -18.93 0.29
C GLU A 92 -7.49 -18.35 -0.35
N ALA A 93 -7.53 -17.08 -0.77
CA ALA A 93 -6.44 -16.39 -1.45
C ALA A 93 -5.14 -16.39 -0.63
N TYR A 94 -5.22 -16.37 0.70
CA TYR A 94 -4.07 -16.39 1.59
C TYR A 94 -3.95 -17.67 2.45
N ALA A 95 -4.66 -18.74 2.11
CA ALA A 95 -4.66 -19.99 2.88
C ALA A 95 -3.25 -20.59 3.08
N GLN A 96 -2.36 -20.39 2.10
CA GLN A 96 -0.97 -20.85 2.18
C GLN A 96 -0.11 -20.07 3.18
N ARG A 97 -0.54 -18.87 3.60
CA ARG A 97 0.19 -18.01 4.55
C ARG A 97 -0.15 -18.32 6.00
N GLY A 98 -1.34 -18.87 6.26
CA GLY A 98 -1.78 -19.26 7.60
C GLY A 98 -3.29 -19.20 7.80
N GLU A 99 -3.72 -19.19 9.06
CA GLU A 99 -5.12 -18.96 9.43
C GLU A 99 -5.45 -17.48 9.24
N VAL A 100 -6.31 -17.19 8.26
CA VAL A 100 -6.68 -15.82 7.88
C VAL A 100 -7.76 -15.28 8.80
N TRP A 101 -7.53 -14.06 9.28
CA TRP A 101 -8.48 -13.24 10.02
C TRP A 101 -8.70 -11.93 9.28
N GLN A 102 -9.95 -11.62 8.95
CA GLN A 102 -10.29 -10.41 8.24
C GLN A 102 -10.51 -9.26 9.22
N VAL A 103 -9.85 -8.13 8.98
CA VAL A 103 -9.92 -6.95 9.85
C VAL A 103 -11.07 -6.06 9.40
N VAL A 104 -12.00 -5.76 10.31
CA VAL A 104 -13.19 -4.93 10.07
C VAL A 104 -13.38 -3.93 11.19
N SER A 105 -14.06 -2.81 10.91
CA SER A 105 -14.51 -1.86 11.94
C SER A 105 -15.73 -2.41 12.68
N ALA A 106 -15.95 -2.01 13.93
CA ALA A 106 -17.14 -2.30 14.73
C ALA A 106 -18.45 -1.90 14.03
N GLU A 107 -18.41 -0.94 13.11
CA GLU A 107 -19.57 -0.56 12.29
C GLU A 107 -20.04 -1.70 11.37
N PHE A 108 -19.15 -2.59 10.95
CA PHE A 108 -19.48 -3.69 10.05
C PHE A 108 -20.25 -4.83 10.74
N VAL A 109 -20.15 -4.91 12.07
CA VAL A 109 -20.79 -5.95 12.89
C VAL A 109 -22.01 -5.45 13.64
N ARG A 110 -22.24 -4.13 13.72
CA ARG A 110 -23.40 -3.54 14.40
C ARG A 110 -24.72 -4.11 13.86
N GLY A 111 -25.63 -4.50 14.76
CA GLY A 111 -26.88 -5.20 14.41
C GLY A 111 -26.69 -6.69 14.09
N GLY A 112 -25.51 -7.24 14.37
CA GLY A 112 -25.16 -8.64 14.14
C GLY A 112 -26.10 -9.63 14.82
N GLN A 113 -26.60 -9.31 16.02
CA GLN A 113 -27.56 -10.14 16.75
C GLN A 113 -28.85 -10.35 15.96
N GLN A 114 -29.26 -9.35 15.17
CA GLN A 114 -30.51 -9.32 14.42
C GLN A 114 -30.34 -9.79 12.97
N GLY A 115 -29.14 -10.22 12.58
CA GLY A 115 -28.85 -10.56 11.18
C GLY A 115 -28.71 -9.34 10.27
N ALA A 116 -28.60 -8.13 10.83
CA ALA A 116 -28.72 -6.86 10.10
C ALA A 116 -27.38 -6.14 9.90
N SER A 117 -26.26 -6.75 10.30
CA SER A 117 -24.94 -6.14 10.14
C SER A 117 -24.56 -5.92 8.66
N LEU A 118 -23.61 -5.03 8.40
CA LEU A 118 -23.14 -4.80 7.03
C LEU A 118 -22.53 -6.07 6.43
N ILE A 119 -21.83 -6.88 7.23
CA ILE A 119 -21.29 -8.16 6.76
C ILE A 119 -22.44 -9.08 6.33
N GLN A 120 -23.49 -9.22 7.15
CA GLN A 120 -24.59 -10.13 6.83
C GLN A 120 -25.46 -9.63 5.67
N SER A 121 -25.66 -8.32 5.54
CA SER A 121 -26.65 -7.73 4.62
C SER A 121 -26.07 -7.24 3.29
N ARG A 122 -24.77 -6.92 3.23
CA ARG A 122 -24.13 -6.32 2.04
C ARG A 122 -23.09 -7.22 1.39
N TRP A 123 -22.38 -8.05 2.16
CA TRP A 123 -21.33 -8.86 1.58
C TRP A 123 -21.91 -10.05 0.81
N GLN A 124 -21.25 -10.40 -0.29
CA GLN A 124 -21.54 -11.62 -1.01
C GLN A 124 -21.30 -12.83 -0.08
N GLU A 125 -22.31 -13.71 0.02
CA GLU A 125 -22.36 -14.83 0.98
C GLU A 125 -22.26 -14.41 2.46
N GLY A 126 -22.66 -13.17 2.77
CA GLY A 126 -22.55 -12.55 4.09
C GLY A 126 -23.00 -13.42 5.28
N PRO A 127 -24.21 -14.00 5.28
CA PRO A 127 -24.68 -14.83 6.39
C PRO A 127 -23.89 -16.13 6.58
N ILE A 128 -23.40 -16.73 5.49
CA ILE A 128 -22.56 -17.93 5.55
C ILE A 128 -21.19 -17.54 6.11
N TRP A 129 -20.60 -16.47 5.56
CA TRP A 129 -19.29 -15.99 5.97
C TRP A 129 -19.28 -15.48 7.42
N TRP A 130 -20.38 -14.91 7.90
CA TRP A 130 -20.55 -14.53 9.30
C TRP A 130 -20.33 -15.72 10.25
N GLN A 131 -20.84 -16.90 9.90
CA GLN A 131 -20.75 -18.10 10.75
C GLN A 131 -19.38 -18.78 10.67
N GLN A 132 -18.73 -18.75 9.50
CA GLN A 132 -17.52 -19.55 9.22
C GLN A 132 -16.22 -18.72 9.26
N GLY A 133 -16.33 -17.44 8.94
CA GLY A 133 -15.22 -16.50 8.85
C GLY A 133 -14.65 -16.15 10.23
N ARG A 134 -13.43 -15.62 10.23
CA ARG A 134 -12.73 -15.13 11.42
C ARG A 134 -12.49 -13.65 11.27
N PHE A 135 -12.85 -12.89 12.29
CA PHE A 135 -12.85 -11.43 12.21
C PHE A 135 -12.02 -10.82 13.34
N VAL A 136 -11.18 -9.85 12.99
CA VAL A 136 -10.70 -8.88 13.95
C VAL A 136 -11.62 -7.67 13.91
N VAL A 137 -12.29 -7.38 15.00
CA VAL A 137 -13.22 -6.24 15.11
C VAL A 137 -12.50 -5.08 15.79
N LEU A 138 -12.14 -4.08 14.99
CA LEU A 138 -11.52 -2.84 15.44
C LEU A 138 -12.57 -1.91 16.01
N HIS A 139 -12.26 -1.27 17.13
CA HIS A 139 -13.10 -0.21 17.68
C HIS A 139 -12.30 0.88 18.35
N ALA A 140 -12.88 2.08 18.38
CA ALA A 140 -12.36 3.16 19.18
C ALA A 140 -12.45 2.81 20.68
N ARG A 141 -11.45 3.21 21.48
CA ARG A 141 -11.49 3.02 22.94
C ARG A 141 -12.75 3.63 23.58
N SER A 142 -13.22 4.73 23.00
CA SER A 142 -14.40 5.48 23.43
C SER A 142 -15.73 4.78 23.10
N ALA A 143 -15.74 3.82 22.17
CA ALA A 143 -16.97 3.22 21.63
C ALA A 143 -16.78 1.70 21.36
N PRO A 144 -16.79 0.84 22.40
CA PRO A 144 -16.72 -0.61 22.22
C PRO A 144 -17.98 -1.16 21.52
N PRO A 145 -17.85 -2.26 20.74
CA PRO A 145 -18.99 -2.92 20.11
C PRO A 145 -19.88 -3.61 21.16
N GLN A 146 -21.15 -3.81 20.83
CA GLN A 146 -22.04 -4.65 21.64
C GLN A 146 -21.62 -6.12 21.50
N GLN A 147 -21.50 -6.83 22.62
CA GLN A 147 -21.00 -8.21 22.62
C GLN A 147 -21.88 -9.16 21.80
N ASP A 148 -23.20 -8.98 21.85
CA ASP A 148 -24.17 -9.83 21.14
C ASP A 148 -24.18 -9.58 19.62
N ASP A 149 -23.59 -8.48 19.17
CA ASP A 149 -23.45 -8.14 17.75
C ASP A 149 -22.20 -8.75 17.11
N LEU A 150 -21.35 -9.45 17.87
CA LEU A 150 -20.12 -10.01 17.34
C LEU A 150 -20.34 -11.32 16.56
N PRO A 151 -19.55 -11.58 15.51
CA PRO A 151 -19.57 -12.89 14.86
C PRO A 151 -19.01 -13.98 15.79
N PRO A 152 -19.36 -15.27 15.57
CA PRO A 152 -18.95 -16.38 16.43
C PRO A 152 -17.43 -16.53 16.60
N HIS A 153 -16.65 -16.08 15.61
CA HIS A 153 -15.19 -16.13 15.63
C HIS A 153 -14.60 -14.72 15.52
N ALA A 154 -14.75 -13.94 16.61
CA ALA A 154 -14.27 -12.58 16.71
C ALA A 154 -13.07 -12.45 17.66
N LEU A 155 -12.11 -11.60 17.29
CA LEU A 155 -11.11 -11.02 18.19
C LEU A 155 -11.34 -9.51 18.21
N VAL A 156 -11.71 -8.97 19.36
CA VAL A 156 -11.95 -7.52 19.51
C VAL A 156 -10.64 -6.82 19.84
N LEU A 157 -10.27 -5.79 19.07
CA LEU A 157 -9.08 -4.98 19.33
C LEU A 157 -9.46 -3.50 19.42
N SER A 158 -9.08 -2.88 20.54
CA SER A 158 -9.20 -1.44 20.71
C SER A 158 -7.99 -0.71 20.12
N VAL A 159 -8.29 0.41 19.46
CA VAL A 159 -7.33 1.34 18.88
C VAL A 159 -7.69 2.77 19.28
N ASP A 160 -6.72 3.65 19.24
CA ASP A 160 -6.91 5.05 19.60
C ASP A 160 -7.88 5.73 18.63
N ASP A 161 -8.62 6.72 19.15
CA ASP A 161 -9.50 7.54 18.33
C ASP A 161 -8.70 8.24 17.21
N HIS A 162 -9.30 8.36 16.04
CA HIS A 162 -8.68 8.98 14.87
C HIS A 162 -9.68 9.89 14.16
N ILE A 163 -9.15 10.82 13.35
CA ILE A 163 -9.98 11.59 12.42
C ILE A 163 -10.18 10.80 11.11
N PRO A 164 -11.36 10.86 10.49
CA PRO A 164 -11.60 10.24 9.19
C PRO A 164 -10.62 10.73 8.12
N THR A 165 -10.30 9.88 7.14
CA THR A 165 -9.43 10.26 6.01
C THR A 165 -10.00 11.42 5.19
N ALA A 166 -11.33 11.55 5.11
CA ALA A 166 -12.00 12.70 4.51
C ALA A 166 -11.62 14.04 5.16
N GLU A 167 -11.47 14.07 6.49
CA GLU A 167 -11.01 15.27 7.22
C GLU A 167 -9.52 15.56 6.94
N ILE A 168 -8.70 14.53 6.74
CA ILE A 168 -7.30 14.71 6.33
C ILE A 168 -7.24 15.32 4.92
N ARG A 169 -8.02 14.81 3.96
CA ARG A 169 -8.12 15.37 2.61
C ARG A 169 -8.58 16.83 2.65
N ARG A 170 -9.61 17.13 3.46
CA ARG A 170 -10.09 18.50 3.68
C ARG A 170 -8.98 19.41 4.21
N ARG A 171 -8.19 18.96 5.17
CA ARG A 171 -7.05 19.73 5.71
C ARG A 171 -5.99 20.03 4.65
N VAL A 172 -5.66 19.05 3.80
CA VAL A 172 -4.75 19.27 2.65
C VAL A 172 -5.30 20.33 1.72
N PHE A 173 -6.59 20.23 1.37
CA PHE A 173 -7.27 21.21 0.51
C PHE A 173 -7.24 22.63 1.12
N GLU A 174 -7.43 22.75 2.44
CA GLU A 174 -7.37 24.01 3.18
C GLU A 174 -5.93 24.50 3.46
N GLY A 175 -4.89 23.80 2.98
CA GLY A 175 -3.49 24.16 3.21
C GLY A 175 -3.01 23.98 4.65
N LYS A 176 -3.73 23.19 5.45
CA LYS A 176 -3.39 22.88 6.84
C LYS A 176 -2.34 21.77 6.91
N ASP A 177 -1.55 21.79 7.98
CA ASP A 177 -0.55 20.76 8.23
C ASP A 177 -1.21 19.42 8.59
N ILE A 178 -0.80 18.35 7.89
CA ILE A 178 -1.26 16.98 8.13
C ILE A 178 -0.18 16.04 8.65
N ARG A 179 1.07 16.52 8.83
CA ARG A 179 2.19 15.72 9.36
C ARG A 179 1.86 14.94 10.65
N PRO A 180 1.05 15.46 11.59
CA PRO A 180 0.64 14.67 12.75
C PRO A 180 -0.17 13.40 12.42
N TYR A 181 -0.86 13.37 11.27
CA TYR A 181 -1.84 12.34 10.93
C TYR A 181 -1.34 11.29 9.94
N VAL A 182 -0.27 11.57 9.18
CA VAL A 182 0.27 10.65 8.16
C VAL A 182 1.77 10.44 8.37
N PRO A 183 2.33 9.33 7.86
CA PRO A 183 3.78 9.14 7.83
C PRO A 183 4.47 10.23 7.00
N GLU A 184 5.68 10.63 7.39
CA GLU A 184 6.43 11.69 6.67
C GLU A 184 6.62 11.37 5.17
N ALA A 185 6.89 10.10 4.84
CA ALA A 185 7.02 9.67 3.44
C ALA A 185 5.71 9.87 2.64
N VAL A 186 4.56 9.64 3.27
CA VAL A 186 3.23 9.86 2.66
C VAL A 186 2.95 11.36 2.54
N TYR A 187 3.27 12.15 3.56
CA TYR A 187 3.16 13.61 3.51
C TYR A 187 3.98 14.21 2.36
N ALA A 188 5.25 13.83 2.26
CA ALA A 188 6.15 14.27 1.20
C ALA A 188 5.61 13.88 -0.19
N TYR A 189 5.03 12.68 -0.33
CA TYR A 189 4.41 12.22 -1.56
C TYR A 189 3.16 13.05 -1.94
N ILE A 190 2.23 13.26 -1.00
CA ILE A 190 1.03 14.10 -1.20
C ILE A 190 1.44 15.50 -1.66
N ARG A 191 2.42 16.12 -0.98
CA ARG A 191 2.93 17.46 -1.33
C ARG A 191 3.55 17.49 -2.74
N ARG A 192 4.36 16.48 -3.06
CA ARG A 192 5.08 16.36 -4.34
C ARG A 192 4.12 16.25 -5.53
N TYR A 193 3.07 15.45 -5.39
CA TYR A 193 2.09 15.23 -6.45
C TYR A 193 0.85 16.13 -6.34
N ARG A 194 0.80 17.01 -5.33
CA ARG A 194 -0.32 17.92 -5.05
C ARG A 194 -1.67 17.19 -4.89
N LEU A 195 -1.62 15.97 -4.36
CA LEU A 195 -2.81 15.15 -4.14
C LEU A 195 -3.75 15.86 -3.15
N PHE A 196 -5.06 15.70 -3.35
CA PHE A 196 -6.11 16.29 -2.51
C PHE A 196 -6.12 17.83 -2.48
N THR A 197 -5.48 18.47 -3.46
CA THR A 197 -5.55 19.92 -3.64
C THR A 197 -6.42 20.27 -4.84
N GLY A 198 -6.83 21.54 -4.96
CA GLY A 198 -7.44 22.07 -6.19
C GLY A 198 -6.43 22.40 -7.29
N VAL A 199 -5.14 22.09 -7.09
CA VAL A 199 -4.06 22.46 -8.01
C VAL A 199 -3.64 21.23 -8.82
N PRO A 200 -3.55 21.32 -10.17
CA PRO A 200 -3.10 20.22 -10.99
C PRO A 200 -1.72 19.70 -10.57
N ALA A 201 -1.56 18.38 -10.64
CA ALA A 201 -0.29 17.71 -10.42
C ALA A 201 0.79 18.28 -11.37
N PRO A 202 2.02 18.48 -10.89
CA PRO A 202 3.08 19.01 -11.73
C PRO A 202 3.44 18.01 -12.84
N ARG A 203 3.57 18.49 -14.09
CA ARG A 203 4.01 17.67 -15.24
C ARG A 203 5.46 17.20 -15.11
N GLU A 204 6.27 17.96 -14.38
CA GLU A 204 7.67 17.66 -14.10
C GLU A 204 7.88 17.51 -12.61
N THR A 205 8.61 16.47 -12.22
CA THR A 205 8.94 16.24 -10.81
C THR A 205 10.44 16.44 -10.60
N ARG A 206 10.80 17.42 -9.78
CA ARG A 206 12.19 17.63 -9.36
C ARG A 206 12.50 16.76 -8.15
N VAL A 207 13.58 16.01 -8.24
CA VAL A 207 14.12 15.21 -7.13
C VAL A 207 15.52 15.71 -6.84
N VAL A 208 15.81 15.94 -5.56
CA VAL A 208 17.16 16.15 -5.07
C VAL A 208 17.58 14.84 -4.42
N LEU A 209 18.70 14.28 -4.86
CA LEU A 209 19.30 13.09 -4.27
C LEU A 209 20.43 13.56 -3.35
N ASP A 210 20.12 13.64 -2.05
CA ASP A 210 21.14 13.90 -1.03
C ASP A 210 21.96 12.61 -0.81
N ASP A 211 23.28 12.75 -0.59
CA ASP A 211 24.17 11.62 -0.26
C ASP A 211 24.10 10.45 -1.28
N VAL A 212 24.46 10.77 -2.53
CA VAL A 212 24.35 9.86 -3.68
C VAL A 212 25.28 8.66 -3.55
N ARG A 213 24.69 7.47 -3.39
CA ARG A 213 25.33 6.15 -3.49
C ARG A 213 24.59 5.33 -4.53
N LEU A 214 25.28 4.96 -5.60
CA LEU A 214 24.67 4.32 -6.76
C LEU A 214 24.85 2.80 -6.70
N ARG A 215 23.78 2.07 -7.01
CA ARG A 215 23.91 0.76 -7.64
C ARG A 215 23.98 0.98 -9.15
N ILE A 216 25.10 0.62 -9.75
CA ILE A 216 25.36 0.86 -11.17
C ILE A 216 25.08 -0.44 -11.93
N LEU A 217 24.14 -0.38 -12.87
CA LEU A 217 23.77 -1.47 -13.77
C LEU A 217 24.05 -0.99 -15.19
N TRP A 218 24.67 -1.82 -16.02
CA TRP A 218 24.95 -1.44 -17.41
C TRP A 218 24.72 -2.60 -18.38
N ASP A 219 24.57 -2.25 -19.65
CA ASP A 219 24.60 -3.21 -20.75
C ASP A 219 26.05 -3.64 -21.03
N GLU A 220 26.41 -4.85 -20.61
CA GLU A 220 27.75 -5.42 -20.80
C GLU A 220 28.15 -5.56 -22.27
N ALA A 221 27.18 -5.66 -23.19
CA ALA A 221 27.46 -5.75 -24.62
C ALA A 221 27.78 -4.38 -25.26
N ASN A 222 27.63 -3.28 -24.52
CA ASN A 222 27.79 -1.92 -25.03
C ASN A 222 29.06 -1.25 -24.46
N PRO A 223 30.11 -1.04 -25.27
CA PRO A 223 31.35 -0.41 -24.81
C PRO A 223 31.19 1.00 -24.24
N LEU A 224 30.22 1.78 -24.73
CA LEU A 224 29.93 3.11 -24.18
C LEU A 224 29.31 3.00 -22.79
N ALA A 225 28.39 2.05 -22.60
CA ALA A 225 27.78 1.79 -21.30
C ALA A 225 28.84 1.35 -20.27
N GLN A 226 29.76 0.47 -20.67
CA GLN A 226 30.90 0.06 -19.83
C GLN A 226 31.79 1.25 -19.44
N LYS A 227 32.18 2.09 -20.42
CA LYS A 227 32.99 3.29 -20.15
C LYS A 227 32.28 4.28 -19.23
N LEU A 228 30.96 4.43 -19.38
CA LEU A 228 30.16 5.25 -18.46
C LEU A 228 30.11 4.64 -17.05
N ALA A 229 29.99 3.31 -16.95
CA ALA A 229 29.99 2.62 -15.66
C ALA A 229 31.28 2.91 -14.89
N GLU A 230 32.44 2.75 -15.54
CA GLU A 230 33.75 3.08 -14.98
C GLU A 230 33.83 4.54 -14.50
N ARG A 231 33.26 5.49 -15.27
CA ARG A 231 33.23 6.91 -14.90
C ARG A 231 32.39 7.18 -13.64
N PHE A 232 31.29 6.45 -13.48
CA PHE A 232 30.39 6.61 -12.32
C PHE A 232 30.78 5.73 -11.13
N GLN A 233 31.75 4.83 -11.29
CA GLN A 233 32.24 3.91 -10.26
C GLN A 233 32.54 4.57 -8.91
N ARG A 234 33.05 5.82 -8.91
CA ARG A 234 33.33 6.60 -7.70
C ARG A 234 32.10 6.89 -6.82
N TRP A 235 30.90 6.81 -7.40
CA TRP A 235 29.64 7.02 -6.69
C TRP A 235 29.01 5.70 -6.26
N GLN A 236 29.62 4.54 -6.58
CA GLN A 236 29.09 3.26 -6.14
C GLN A 236 29.12 3.16 -4.62
N GLY A 237 28.05 2.67 -4.00
CA GLY A 237 27.99 2.52 -2.54
C GLY A 237 26.87 1.63 -2.05
N GLU A 238 27.05 1.06 -0.86
CA GLU A 238 26.11 0.18 -0.18
C GLU A 238 25.84 0.72 1.25
N PRO A 239 24.57 0.82 1.70
CA PRO A 239 23.36 0.58 0.90
C PRO A 239 23.16 1.70 -0.16
N PRO A 240 22.70 1.36 -1.38
CA PRO A 240 22.49 2.33 -2.44
C PRO A 240 21.31 3.26 -2.11
N THR A 241 21.42 4.52 -2.54
CA THR A 241 20.35 5.53 -2.47
C THR A 241 19.68 5.76 -3.83
N ALA A 242 20.29 5.30 -4.93
CA ALA A 242 19.70 5.28 -6.26
C ALA A 242 20.26 4.14 -7.13
N ILE A 243 19.55 3.79 -8.20
CA ILE A 243 19.97 2.81 -9.20
C ILE A 243 20.26 3.56 -10.51
N LEU A 244 21.52 3.58 -10.93
CA LEU A 244 21.93 4.13 -12.23
C LEU A 244 21.92 3.00 -13.26
N VAL A 245 21.16 3.18 -14.33
CA VAL A 245 21.07 2.22 -15.44
C VAL A 245 21.68 2.84 -16.69
N LEU A 246 22.70 2.19 -17.23
CA LEU A 246 23.48 2.63 -18.38
C LEU A 246 23.23 1.69 -19.57
N GLY A 247 22.48 2.12 -20.58
CA GLY A 247 22.08 1.23 -21.67
C GLY A 247 20.90 1.77 -22.46
N GLY A 248 20.23 0.91 -23.22
CA GLY A 248 18.98 1.25 -23.89
C GLY A 248 17.74 0.96 -23.03
N ASP A 249 16.56 1.10 -23.63
CA ASP A 249 15.28 0.87 -22.95
C ASP A 249 15.13 -0.56 -22.44
N GLY A 250 15.65 -1.55 -23.17
CA GLY A 250 15.69 -2.95 -22.73
C GLY A 250 16.45 -3.14 -21.42
N THR A 251 17.59 -2.46 -21.28
CA THR A 251 18.40 -2.45 -20.05
C THR A 251 17.64 -1.80 -18.90
N MET A 252 17.00 -0.66 -19.16
CA MET A 252 16.19 0.06 -18.18
C MET A 252 15.01 -0.79 -17.67
N LEU A 253 14.23 -1.39 -18.57
CA LEU A 253 13.10 -2.24 -18.20
C LEU A 253 13.54 -3.51 -17.46
N SER A 254 14.66 -4.11 -17.86
CA SER A 254 15.23 -5.26 -17.16
C SER A 254 15.65 -4.90 -15.73
N ALA A 255 16.31 -3.76 -15.55
CA ALA A 255 16.70 -3.24 -14.24
C ALA A 255 15.47 -2.97 -13.35
N ILE A 256 14.43 -2.30 -13.89
CA ILE A 256 13.19 -2.05 -13.15
C ILE A 256 12.56 -3.38 -12.71
N ARG A 257 12.39 -4.38 -13.60
CA ARG A 257 11.77 -5.66 -13.22
C ARG A 257 12.51 -6.38 -12.09
N ARG A 258 13.84 -6.31 -12.09
CA ARG A 258 14.69 -6.95 -11.06
C ARG A 258 14.69 -6.18 -9.74
N HIS A 259 14.70 -4.86 -9.79
CA HIS A 259 15.05 -4.02 -8.63
C HIS A 259 13.92 -3.07 -8.18
N TRP A 260 12.76 -3.02 -8.82
CA TRP A 260 11.68 -2.09 -8.46
C TRP A 260 11.21 -2.25 -7.00
N ARG A 261 11.30 -3.46 -6.45
CA ARG A 261 10.96 -3.76 -5.05
C ARG A 261 11.92 -3.13 -4.04
N GLU A 262 13.11 -2.71 -4.46
CA GLU A 262 14.02 -1.94 -3.60
C GLU A 262 13.51 -0.51 -3.36
N ARG A 263 12.56 -0.05 -4.19
CA ARG A 263 11.94 1.28 -4.10
C ARG A 263 12.96 2.43 -4.11
N LEU A 264 14.06 2.23 -4.81
CA LEU A 264 15.07 3.24 -5.08
C LEU A 264 14.76 3.97 -6.39
N PRO A 265 15.11 5.26 -6.51
CA PRO A 265 14.97 5.99 -7.75
C PRO A 265 15.87 5.39 -8.84
N PHE A 266 15.32 5.22 -10.04
CA PHE A 266 16.06 4.80 -11.22
C PHE A 266 16.49 6.03 -12.03
N LEU A 267 17.78 6.09 -12.35
CA LEU A 267 18.37 7.09 -13.23
C LEU A 267 18.81 6.39 -14.50
N GLY A 268 18.13 6.65 -15.61
CA GLY A 268 18.52 6.11 -16.91
C GLY A 268 19.49 7.06 -17.63
N LEU A 269 20.67 6.58 -18.00
CA LEU A 269 21.50 7.24 -19.01
C LEU A 269 21.53 6.39 -20.26
N ASN A 270 20.96 6.93 -21.33
CA ASN A 270 20.93 6.24 -22.61
C ASN A 270 22.36 6.16 -23.16
N ALA A 271 22.87 4.95 -23.36
CA ALA A 271 24.18 4.67 -23.93
C ALA A 271 24.10 4.18 -25.39
N GLY A 272 23.00 4.47 -26.09
CA GLY A 272 22.73 3.98 -27.44
C GLY A 272 23.58 4.62 -28.55
N THR A 273 23.59 3.96 -29.70
CA THR A 273 23.65 4.59 -31.04
C THR A 273 22.22 4.95 -31.47
N LEU A 274 22.06 5.95 -32.34
CA LEU A 274 20.77 6.39 -32.92
C LEU A 274 19.85 5.16 -33.17
N GLY A 275 18.76 5.05 -32.41
CA GLY A 275 17.78 4.02 -32.67
C GLY A 275 17.21 4.23 -34.07
N PHE A 276 17.13 3.17 -34.88
CA PHE A 276 16.28 3.14 -36.06
C PHE A 276 14.83 3.34 -35.61
N LEU A 277 14.42 4.59 -35.44
CA LEU A 277 13.07 4.99 -35.77
C LEU A 277 12.99 4.94 -37.29
N MET A 278 12.58 3.81 -37.85
CA MET A 278 12.03 3.76 -39.21
C MET A 278 10.77 4.62 -39.20
N ASN A 279 10.94 5.92 -39.41
CA ASN A 279 10.00 6.72 -40.16
C ASN A 279 10.72 7.06 -41.46
N GLU A 280 10.74 6.11 -42.39
CA GLU A 280 10.89 6.47 -43.81
C GLU A 280 9.48 6.76 -44.33
N GLU A 281 9.40 7.85 -45.10
CA GLU A 281 8.18 8.51 -45.59
C GLU A 281 7.18 7.61 -46.33
#